data_AF-A0A2I2FVE0-F1
#
_entry.id   AF-A0A2I2FVE0-F1
#
_cell.length_a   1.000
_cell.length_b   1.000
_cell.length_c   1.000
_cell.angle_alpha   90.00
_cell.angle_beta   90.00
_cell.angle_gamma   90.00
#
_symmetry.space_group_name_H-M   'P 1'
#
loop_
_entity.id
_entity.type
_entity.pdbx_description
1 polymer ?
#
loop_
_entity_poly.entity_id
_entity_poly.type
_entity_poly.pdbx_seq_one_letter_code
_entity_poly.pdbx_strand_id
1 'polypeptide(L)'
;MPSSILPSVERGYLPYFLLFASLSALLHSISTYISPIPALQQFSGPLAPPKTPLLAHVYGMKNVYSGLIRLYAAYNISNPQLYDLATVTFVGVLVLYVGELWVWRTVRVQEGWFPLGRLCLRS
;
A
#
# COMPACT_ATOMS: atom_id res chain seq x y z
N MET A 1 -10.36 -22.40 -13.59
CA MET A 1 -11.35 -21.33 -13.37
C MET A 1 -11.64 -21.29 -11.87
N PRO A 2 -11.48 -20.17 -11.16
CA PRO A 2 -11.75 -20.15 -9.72
C PRO A 2 -13.24 -20.43 -9.50
N SER A 3 -13.55 -21.43 -8.67
CA SER A 3 -14.89 -21.99 -8.47
C SER A 3 -15.80 -21.12 -7.58
N SER A 4 -15.38 -19.93 -7.20
CA SER A 4 -16.08 -19.02 -6.29
C SER A 4 -15.46 -17.62 -6.39
N ILE A 5 -16.29 -16.57 -6.29
CA ILE A 5 -15.84 -15.17 -6.22
C ILE A 5 -15.02 -14.90 -4.93
N LEU A 6 -15.16 -15.78 -3.93
CA LEU A 6 -14.44 -15.74 -2.66
C LEU A 6 -13.39 -16.84 -2.61
N PRO A 7 -12.23 -16.60 -1.95
CA PRO A 7 -11.15 -17.56 -1.83
C PRO A 7 -11.56 -18.65 -0.83
N SER A 8 -10.97 -19.84 -0.97
CA SER A 8 -11.33 -21.00 -0.14
C SER A 8 -11.13 -20.71 1.36
N VAL A 9 -12.18 -20.94 2.15
CA VAL A 9 -12.23 -20.75 3.62
C VAL A 9 -11.42 -21.81 4.37
N GLU A 10 -11.01 -22.90 3.70
CA GLU A 10 -10.46 -24.11 4.33
C GLU A 10 -9.20 -23.88 5.19
N ARG A 11 -8.54 -22.72 5.09
CA ARG A 11 -7.29 -22.41 5.79
C ARG A 11 -7.29 -21.11 6.60
N GLY A 12 -8.46 -20.61 6.99
CA GLY A 12 -8.60 -19.49 7.94
C GLY A 12 -8.78 -18.09 7.31
N TYR A 13 -8.64 -17.03 8.11
CA TYR A 13 -8.93 -15.64 7.71
C TYR A 13 -7.86 -14.96 6.83
N LEU A 14 -6.69 -15.58 6.70
CA LEU A 14 -5.55 -15.06 5.95
C LEU A 14 -5.86 -14.70 4.47
N PRO A 15 -6.48 -15.57 3.64
CA PRO A 15 -6.81 -15.22 2.26
C PRO A 15 -7.75 -14.02 2.13
N TYR A 16 -8.66 -13.83 3.09
CA TYR A 16 -9.53 -12.65 3.12
C TYR A 16 -8.75 -11.36 3.38
N PHE A 17 -7.77 -11.40 4.28
CA PHE A 17 -6.89 -10.25 4.52
C PHE A 17 -6.07 -9.91 3.26
N LEU A 18 -5.53 -10.92 2.57
CA LEU A 18 -4.80 -10.73 1.31
C LEU A 18 -5.70 -10.11 0.24
N LEU A 19 -6.95 -10.56 0.10
CA LEU A 19 -7.91 -9.96 -0.82
C LEU A 19 -8.21 -8.50 -0.49
N PHE A 20 -8.47 -8.20 0.79
CA PHE A 20 -8.71 -6.84 1.24
C PHE A 20 -7.51 -5.94 0.92
N ALA A 21 -6.30 -6.35 1.29
CA ALA A 21 -5.08 -5.60 1.02
C ALA A 21 -4.83 -5.40 -0.49
N SER A 22 -5.18 -6.38 -1.31
CA SER A 22 -5.09 -6.30 -2.77
C SER A 22 -6.06 -5.27 -3.33
N LEU A 23 -7.32 -5.30 -2.88
CA LEU A 23 -8.33 -4.35 -3.30
C LEU A 23 -7.96 -2.93 -2.89
N SER A 24 -7.51 -2.72 -1.65
CA SER A 24 -7.04 -1.40 -1.19
C SER A 24 -5.87 -0.89 -2.04
N ALA A 25 -4.92 -1.77 -2.41
CA ALA A 25 -3.80 -1.38 -3.26
C ALA A 25 -4.24 -0.97 -4.68
N LEU A 26 -5.20 -1.69 -5.27
CA LEU A 26 -5.76 -1.36 -6.58
C LEU A 26 -6.56 -0.05 -6.54
N LEU A 27 -7.39 0.15 -5.50
CA LEU A 27 -8.12 1.40 -5.30
C LEU A 27 -7.17 2.59 -5.14
N HIS A 28 -6.11 2.43 -4.34
CA HIS A 28 -5.09 3.48 -4.20
C HIS A 28 -4.38 3.75 -5.52
N SER A 29 -4.08 2.72 -6.31
CA SER A 29 -3.53 2.91 -7.66
C SER A 29 -4.47 3.73 -8.53
N ILE A 30 -5.78 3.44 -8.53
CA ILE A 30 -6.75 4.26 -9.29
C ILE A 30 -6.72 5.72 -8.80
N SER A 31 -6.68 5.94 -7.48
CA SER A 31 -6.54 7.29 -6.91
C SER A 31 -5.26 8.00 -7.39
N THR A 32 -4.14 7.30 -7.60
CA THR A 32 -2.91 7.92 -8.12
C THR A 32 -3.02 8.42 -9.56
N TYR A 33 -3.94 7.88 -10.37
CA TYR A 33 -4.19 8.35 -11.74
C TYR A 33 -5.28 9.43 -11.82
N ILE A 34 -6.32 9.34 -10.98
CA ILE A 34 -7.42 10.33 -10.95
C ILE A 34 -7.01 11.59 -10.17
N SER A 35 -6.27 11.42 -9.08
CA SER A 35 -5.89 12.49 -8.14
C SER A 35 -4.45 12.31 -7.65
N PRO A 36 -3.45 12.57 -8.52
CA PRO A 36 -2.06 12.20 -8.27
C PRO A 36 -1.43 12.89 -7.04
N ILE A 37 -1.63 14.20 -6.88
CA ILE A 37 -1.01 14.97 -5.79
C ILE A 37 -1.61 14.61 -4.42
N PRO A 38 -2.94 14.48 -4.26
CA PRO A 38 -3.54 13.98 -3.04
C PRO A 38 -3.13 12.53 -2.69
N ALA A 39 -3.01 11.64 -3.68
CA ALA A 39 -2.63 10.24 -3.43
C ALA A 39 -1.24 10.09 -2.80
N LEU A 40 -0.35 11.06 -3.04
CA LEU A 40 0.98 11.13 -2.45
C LEU A 40 1.04 11.89 -1.11
N GLN A 41 -0.10 12.14 -0.44
CA GLN A 41 -0.11 12.84 0.86
C GLN A 41 0.75 12.19 1.94
N GLN A 42 0.87 10.87 1.93
CA GLN A 42 1.77 10.11 2.80
C GLN A 42 3.25 10.57 2.71
N PHE A 43 3.69 11.09 1.56
CA PHE A 43 5.04 11.61 1.31
C PHE A 43 5.10 13.15 1.48
N SER A 44 4.50 13.68 2.56
CA SER A 44 4.52 15.12 2.88
C SER A 44 5.48 15.46 4.04
N GLY A 45 6.51 14.65 4.25
CA GLY A 45 7.52 14.82 5.30
C GLY A 45 8.30 16.13 5.21
N PRO A 46 9.03 16.51 6.26
CA PRO A 46 9.78 17.77 6.31
C PRO A 46 10.81 17.93 5.19
N LEU A 47 11.36 16.83 4.68
CA LEU A 47 12.34 16.82 3.58
C LEU A 47 11.73 16.34 2.25
N ALA A 48 10.40 16.29 2.15
CA ALA A 48 9.75 15.80 0.93
C ALA A 48 9.95 16.78 -0.24
N PRO A 49 10.45 16.32 -1.40
CA PRO A 49 10.53 17.14 -2.59
C PRO A 49 9.13 17.48 -3.14
N PRO A 50 9.03 18.46 -4.07
CA PRO A 50 7.76 18.77 -4.73
C PRO A 50 7.13 17.52 -5.36
N LYS A 51 5.85 17.28 -5.06
CA LYS A 51 5.11 16.13 -5.59
C LYS A 51 4.90 16.30 -7.08
N THR A 52 5.24 15.28 -7.85
CA THR A 52 5.03 15.26 -9.31
C THR A 52 4.00 14.20 -9.69
N PRO A 53 3.17 14.44 -10.74
CA PRO A 53 2.24 13.43 -11.25
C PRO A 53 2.94 12.15 -11.73
N LEU A 54 4.16 12.28 -12.28
CA LEU A 54 4.96 11.14 -12.69
C LEU A 54 5.28 10.21 -11.51
N LEU A 55 5.67 10.76 -10.36
CA LEU A 55 5.90 9.98 -9.14
C LEU A 55 4.62 9.27 -8.69
N ALA A 56 3.46 9.90 -8.82
CA ALA A 56 2.18 9.28 -8.48
C ALA A 56 1.89 8.06 -9.35
N HIS A 57 2.12 8.14 -10.66
CA HIS A 57 1.94 7.00 -11.57
C HIS A 57 2.89 5.85 -11.26
N VAL A 58 4.17 6.13 -10.98
CA VAL A 58 5.14 5.10 -10.57
C VAL A 58 4.71 4.43 -9.25
N TYR A 59 4.22 5.23 -8.29
CA TYR A 59 3.68 4.72 -7.04
C TYR A 59 2.41 3.88 -7.24
N GLY A 60 1.54 4.28 -8.15
CA GLY A 60 0.38 3.52 -8.58
C GLY A 60 0.77 2.15 -9.11
N MET A 61 1.69 2.09 -10.09
CA MET A 61 2.17 0.83 -10.67
C MET A 61 2.78 -0.11 -9.62
N LYS A 62 3.57 0.40 -8.67
CA LYS A 62 4.08 -0.38 -7.54
C LYS A 62 2.94 -1.08 -6.77
N ASN A 63 1.85 -0.35 -6.49
CA ASN A 63 0.70 -0.90 -5.79
C ASN A 63 -0.09 -1.90 -6.65
N VAL A 64 -0.16 -1.70 -7.96
CA VAL A 64 -0.76 -2.69 -8.89
C VAL A 64 -0.01 -4.02 -8.81
N TYR A 65 1.31 -4.03 -9.00
CA TYR A 65 2.09 -5.27 -8.95
C TYR A 65 1.99 -5.96 -7.58
N SER A 66 2.12 -5.18 -6.50
CA SER A 66 2.00 -5.71 -5.13
C SER A 66 0.60 -6.28 -4.86
N GLY A 67 -0.45 -5.59 -5.33
CA GLY A 67 -1.85 -6.02 -5.20
C GLY A 67 -2.14 -7.28 -6.00
N LEU A 68 -1.65 -7.39 -7.23
CA LEU A 68 -1.85 -8.58 -8.07
C LEU A 68 -1.16 -9.83 -7.49
N ILE A 69 0.05 -9.70 -6.96
CA ILE A 69 0.75 -10.80 -6.29
C ILE A 69 -0.07 -11.31 -5.09
N ARG A 70 -0.56 -10.39 -4.25
CA ARG A 70 -1.38 -10.72 -3.07
C ARG A 70 -2.73 -11.32 -3.47
N LEU A 71 -3.34 -10.82 -4.54
CA LEU A 71 -4.59 -11.36 -5.08
C LEU A 71 -4.38 -12.81 -5.56
N TYR A 72 -3.31 -13.04 -6.32
CA TYR A 72 -2.99 -14.37 -6.82
C TYR A 72 -2.65 -15.36 -5.70
N ALA A 73 -1.93 -14.91 -4.67
CA ALA A 73 -1.65 -15.69 -3.47
C ALA A 73 -2.92 -15.99 -2.65
N ALA A 74 -3.91 -15.08 -2.62
CA ALA A 74 -5.17 -15.30 -1.92
C ALA A 74 -5.99 -16.46 -2.52
N TYR A 75 -5.97 -16.62 -3.85
CA TYR A 75 -6.65 -17.73 -4.54
C TYR A 75 -5.82 -19.03 -4.55
N ASN A 76 -4.50 -18.94 -4.38
CA ASN A 76 -3.59 -20.08 -4.46
C ASN A 76 -2.78 -20.29 -3.16
N ILE A 77 -3.45 -20.24 -2.00
CA ILE A 77 -2.80 -20.33 -0.69
C ILE A 77 -2.09 -21.67 -0.44
N SER A 78 -2.39 -22.71 -1.23
CA SER A 78 -1.72 -24.01 -1.17
C SER A 78 -0.27 -23.98 -1.64
N ASN A 79 0.11 -22.97 -2.43
CA ASN A 79 1.45 -22.86 -3.00
C ASN A 79 2.35 -22.05 -2.04
N PRO A 80 3.36 -22.66 -1.41
CA PRO A 80 4.21 -21.96 -0.44
C PRO A 80 5.03 -20.84 -1.09
N GLN A 81 5.44 -20.97 -2.35
CA GLN A 81 6.23 -19.96 -3.04
C GLN A 81 5.45 -18.65 -3.28
N LEU A 82 4.15 -18.74 -3.57
CA LEU A 82 3.29 -17.57 -3.70
C LEU A 82 3.06 -16.86 -2.38
N TYR A 83 2.97 -17.63 -1.30
CA TYR A 83 2.85 -17.10 0.05
C TYR A 83 4.11 -16.31 0.46
N ASP A 84 5.29 -16.87 0.22
CA ASP A 84 6.56 -16.19 0.48
C ASP A 84 6.66 -14.91 -0.34
N LEU A 85 6.28 -14.94 -1.62
CA LEU A 85 6.30 -13.76 -2.48
C LEU A 85 5.34 -12.67 -1.98
N ALA A 86 4.11 -13.04 -1.61
CA ALA A 86 3.16 -12.11 -1.01
C ALA A 86 3.71 -11.50 0.29
N THR A 87 4.35 -12.31 1.14
CA THR A 87 5.00 -11.85 2.38
C THR A 87 6.11 -10.85 2.07
N VAL A 88 6.97 -11.13 1.09
CA VAL A 88 8.03 -10.21 0.64
C VAL A 88 7.45 -8.89 0.14
N THR A 89 6.28 -8.87 -0.52
CA THR A 89 5.64 -7.59 -0.89
C THR A 89 5.21 -6.77 0.32
N PHE A 90 4.79 -7.38 1.43
CA PHE A 90 4.48 -6.65 2.66
C PHE A 90 5.75 -6.13 3.33
N VAL A 91 6.78 -6.98 3.43
CA VAL A 91 8.09 -6.60 3.96
C VAL A 91 8.68 -5.44 3.16
N GLY A 92 8.66 -5.50 1.82
CA GLY A 92 9.18 -4.43 0.97
C GLY A 92 8.45 -3.10 1.13
N VAL A 93 7.13 -3.13 1.31
CA VAL A 93 6.35 -1.91 1.62
C VAL A 93 6.72 -1.36 2.99
N LEU A 94 6.87 -2.22 4.01
CA LEU A 94 7.27 -1.82 5.35
C LEU A 94 8.68 -1.21 5.33
N VAL A 95 9.64 -1.85 4.67
CA VAL A 95 11.01 -1.36 4.51
C VAL A 95 11.03 0.01 3.83
N LEU A 96 10.24 0.21 2.78
CA LEU A 96 10.12 1.51 2.13
C LEU A 96 9.62 2.58 3.11
N TYR A 97 8.49 2.36 3.78
CA TYR A 97 7.93 3.36 4.69
C TYR A 97 8.82 3.62 5.90
N VAL A 98 9.41 2.58 6.48
CA VAL A 98 10.34 2.71 7.62
C VAL A 98 11.60 3.45 7.18
N GLY A 99 12.17 3.11 6.02
CA GLY A 99 13.33 3.82 5.46
C GLY A 99 13.01 5.30 5.19
N GLU A 100 11.88 5.58 4.54
CA GLU A 100 11.44 6.94 4.26
C GLU A 100 11.10 7.74 5.51
N LEU A 101 10.71 7.08 6.61
CA LEU A 101 10.45 7.71 7.88
C LEU A 101 11.75 8.02 8.65
N TRP A 102 12.65 7.03 8.76
CA TRP A 102 13.83 7.10 9.62
C TRP A 102 15.05 7.71 8.94
N VAL A 103 15.27 7.41 7.66
CA VAL A 103 16.47 7.83 6.92
C VAL A 103 16.20 9.13 6.17
N TRP A 104 15.24 9.12 5.25
CA TRP A 104 15.01 10.25 4.33
C TRP A 104 14.01 11.29 4.84
N ARG A 105 13.19 10.93 5.85
CA ARG A 105 12.18 11.81 6.47
C ARG A 105 11.23 12.45 5.45
N THR A 106 10.92 11.75 4.36
CA THR A 106 9.98 12.21 3.33
C THR A 106 8.54 11.76 3.62
N VAL A 107 8.37 10.73 4.44
CA VAL A 107 7.05 10.28 4.91
C VAL A 107 6.64 11.08 6.15
N ARG A 108 5.37 11.49 6.19
CA ARG A 108 4.78 12.18 7.34
C ARG A 108 3.79 11.23 8.05
N VAL A 109 4.03 10.96 9.33
CA VAL A 109 3.16 10.12 10.18
C VAL A 109 1.97 10.90 10.74
N GLN A 110 1.99 12.24 10.66
CA GLN A 110 0.97 13.12 11.28
C GLN A 110 -0.45 12.95 10.71
N GLU A 111 -0.64 12.47 9.48
CA GLU A 111 -1.98 12.20 8.96
C GLU A 111 -2.69 11.01 9.64
N GLY A 112 -1.96 10.13 10.35
CA GLY A 112 -2.54 8.92 10.97
C GLY A 112 -2.83 9.01 12.47
N TRP A 113 -2.27 9.98 13.20
CA TRP A 113 -2.32 9.97 14.67
C TRP A 113 -3.28 10.99 15.29
N PHE A 114 -3.45 12.20 14.75
CA PHE A 114 -4.33 13.21 15.36
C PHE A 114 -4.79 14.29 14.35
N PRO A 115 -6.11 14.51 14.15
CA PRO A 115 -6.61 15.68 13.44
C PRO A 115 -6.46 17.01 14.22
N LEU A 116 -6.09 16.96 15.52
CA LEU A 116 -6.00 18.15 16.40
C LEU A 116 -4.64 18.86 16.40
N GLY A 117 -3.56 18.22 15.92
CA GLY A 117 -2.21 18.80 15.96
C GLY A 117 -1.97 19.94 14.95
N ARG A 118 -2.90 20.16 13.99
CA ARG A 118 -2.76 21.18 12.94
C ARG A 118 -3.05 22.61 13.40
N LEU A 119 -3.64 22.81 14.58
CA LEU A 119 -4.00 24.14 15.09
C LEU A 119 -2.90 24.82 15.92
N CYS A 120 -1.93 24.09 16.47
CA CYS A 120 -0.89 24.66 17.35
C CYS A 120 0.44 25.03 16.66
N LEU A 121 0.69 24.61 15.42
CA LEU A 121 1.97 24.87 14.73
C LEU A 121 1.84 25.93 13.63
N ARG A 122 0.78 26.75 13.69
CA ARG A 122 0.53 27.84 12.75
C ARG A 122 0.46 29.22 13.42
N SER A 123 0.90 29.34 14.68
CA SER A 123 1.12 30.62 15.37
C SER A 123 2.61 30.91 15.51
#